data_AF-A0A653CWG9-F1
#
_entry.id   AF-A0A653CWG9-F1
#
_cell.length_a   1.000
_cell.length_b   1.000
_cell.length_c   1.000
_cell.angle_alpha   90.00
_cell.angle_beta   90.00
_cell.angle_gamma   90.00
#
_symmetry.space_group_name_H-M   'P 1'
#
loop_
_entity.id
_entity.type
_entity.pdbx_description
1 polymer ?
#
loop_
_entity_poly.entity_id
_entity_poly.type
_entity_poly.pdbx_seq_one_letter_code
_entity_poly.pdbx_strand_id
1 'polypeptide(L)'
;MLAGPVRRFKRLLPVLFFFLTFVIFFVWKLIQFTKQNEVHPKHLFRKKSAEDFNDNYRIKVIIGHYVGNSIDKVPNATKEMINQNNFNPIPSAGKNGRPVVVDSKDFLKMRQMYQINRFNLLASDKIPLNRSLPDFRRKKCSGLFSDYRTYPNTSIIIVFHNEAWSTLFRTVWSVINRSPHELVEEIILVDDASERDFLKKPLEDYIKALPIKTRLLRSFQRIGLIKARLKGALAAKGEVLTFLDAHCECTIGWLESLLSVIKEDKKTVVCPVIDIINDDTFAYVKSFELHWGAFNWNLQFRWYTLGGKEMKLRKKDATLPFNTPAMAGGLFAIDKQFFFDIGAYDEGMNIWGGENLEMSFRIWQCGGQVQIAPCSRVGHIFRKSSPYSFPGGIDKTLYSNLARVALVWMDDWANFYFKYNQEASRMKNNQNVTARMDLRKRMQCKSFEWYLDNIWPQHFFPKDDRFFGRIRNLAEDKCLIKPDKKGLSNQPMGIAKIEKCFGDDFIVEMFVMTLEGFIMTDDSVCLDAPEKIGTGPQKVRITACSGFSRQKWEYDHENKELRHMSNHKCLDISKSKEFSEGLVITDCNGSKSQKWTLEEVKWK
;
A
#
# COMPACT_ATOMS: atom_id res chain seq x y z
N MET A 1 -44.86 86.09 21.18
CA MET A 1 -43.63 85.84 21.98
C MET A 1 -42.98 84.54 21.49
N LEU A 2 -41.74 84.66 21.01
CA LEU A 2 -40.93 83.60 20.44
C LEU A 2 -40.37 82.68 21.52
N ALA A 3 -40.63 81.37 21.44
CA ALA A 3 -39.75 80.31 21.96
C ALA A 3 -40.09 78.96 21.30
N GLY A 4 -39.21 78.49 20.41
CA GLY A 4 -39.47 77.44 19.41
C GLY A 4 -39.43 75.98 19.89
N PRO A 5 -39.68 75.02 18.97
CA PRO A 5 -39.65 73.59 19.25
C PRO A 5 -38.22 73.02 19.16
N VAL A 6 -37.25 73.62 19.84
CA VAL A 6 -35.90 73.01 20.02
C VAL A 6 -35.93 71.89 21.08
N ARG A 7 -37.07 71.68 21.76
CA ARG A 7 -37.23 70.69 22.84
C ARG A 7 -37.70 69.30 22.41
N ARG A 8 -38.18 69.10 21.17
CA ARG A 8 -38.55 67.75 20.67
C ARG A 8 -37.42 66.99 19.99
N PHE A 9 -36.37 67.68 19.53
CA PHE A 9 -35.20 67.04 18.89
C PHE A 9 -34.16 66.49 19.89
N LYS A 10 -34.12 67.00 21.12
CA LYS A 10 -33.16 66.55 22.16
C LYS A 10 -33.54 65.25 22.87
N ARG A 11 -34.75 64.71 22.66
CA ARG A 11 -35.19 63.42 23.23
C ARG A 11 -35.13 62.25 22.25
N LEU A 12 -35.03 62.52 20.94
CA LEU A 12 -34.91 61.50 19.90
C LEU A 12 -33.45 61.19 19.54
N LEU A 13 -32.54 62.14 19.71
CA LEU A 13 -31.10 61.95 19.44
C LEU A 13 -30.46 60.77 20.22
N PRO A 14 -30.72 60.59 21.54
CA PRO A 14 -30.15 59.48 22.29
C PRO A 14 -30.71 58.12 21.83
N VAL A 15 -31.98 58.07 21.45
CA VAL A 15 -32.66 56.86 21.00
C VAL A 15 -32.16 56.45 19.61
N LEU A 16 -32.00 57.42 18.70
CA LEU A 16 -31.39 57.19 17.39
C LEU A 16 -29.92 56.77 17.51
N PHE A 17 -29.16 57.38 18.44
CA PHE A 17 -27.78 56.98 18.71
C PHE A 17 -27.70 55.55 19.27
N PHE A 18 -28.60 55.19 20.19
CA PHE A 18 -28.67 53.82 20.75
C PHE A 18 -29.09 52.78 19.70
N PHE A 19 -30.01 53.14 18.80
CA PHE A 19 -30.42 52.27 17.70
C PHE A 19 -29.30 52.10 16.66
N LEU A 20 -28.58 53.17 16.34
CA LEU A 20 -27.44 53.13 15.43
C LEU A 20 -26.29 52.30 16.00
N THR A 21 -25.97 52.46 17.29
CA THR A 21 -24.92 51.65 17.96
C THR A 21 -25.34 50.19 18.08
N PHE A 22 -26.62 49.90 18.30
CA PHE A 22 -27.14 48.53 18.32
C PHE A 22 -27.06 47.87 16.93
N VAL A 23 -27.43 48.58 15.87
CA VAL A 23 -27.31 48.09 14.48
C VAL A 23 -25.83 47.89 14.10
N ILE A 24 -24.94 48.83 14.45
CA ILE A 24 -23.49 48.67 14.22
C ILE A 24 -22.93 47.47 15.00
N PHE A 25 -23.37 47.27 16.25
CA PHE A 25 -22.97 46.11 17.04
C PHE A 25 -23.50 44.79 16.45
N PHE A 26 -24.73 44.79 15.94
CA PHE A 26 -25.34 43.61 15.33
C PHE A 26 -24.70 43.26 13.98
N VAL A 27 -24.42 44.27 13.14
CA VAL A 27 -23.67 44.11 11.88
C VAL A 27 -22.22 43.69 12.17
N TRP A 28 -21.58 44.23 13.21
CA TRP A 28 -20.25 43.80 13.65
C TRP A 28 -20.26 42.35 14.14
N LYS A 29 -21.31 41.92 14.87
CA LYS A 29 -21.51 40.51 15.25
C LYS A 29 -21.76 39.61 14.04
N LEU A 30 -22.52 40.07 13.04
CA LEU A 30 -22.76 39.34 11.80
C LEU A 30 -21.48 39.19 10.97
N ILE A 31 -20.66 40.24 10.89
CA ILE A 31 -19.34 40.21 10.23
C ILE A 31 -18.35 39.31 11.00
N GLN A 32 -18.41 39.30 12.33
CA GLN A 32 -17.65 38.35 13.17
C GLN A 32 -18.12 36.91 12.93
N PHE A 33 -19.43 36.68 12.78
CA PHE A 33 -20.01 35.35 12.55
C PHE A 33 -19.73 34.83 11.13
N THR A 34 -19.74 35.69 10.11
CA THR A 34 -19.33 35.30 8.75
C THR A 34 -17.82 35.09 8.64
N LYS A 35 -16.99 35.86 9.36
CA LYS A 35 -15.56 35.55 9.51
C LYS A 35 -15.28 34.24 10.24
N GLN A 36 -16.21 33.75 11.06
CA GLN A 36 -16.08 32.46 11.74
C GLN A 36 -16.39 31.26 10.82
N ASN A 37 -17.05 31.47 9.69
CA ASN A 37 -17.40 30.45 8.70
C ASN A 37 -16.56 30.49 7.40
N GLU A 38 -15.64 31.45 7.25
CA GLU A 38 -14.59 31.36 6.25
C GLU A 38 -13.40 30.56 6.81
N VAL A 39 -13.39 29.26 6.54
CA VAL A 39 -12.24 28.39 6.80
C VAL A 39 -11.14 28.73 5.79
N HIS A 40 -10.31 29.72 6.11
CA HIS A 40 -8.95 29.83 5.58
C HIS A 40 -7.97 29.17 6.55
N PRO A 41 -7.10 28.24 6.10
CA PRO A 41 -6.26 27.45 6.99
C PRO A 41 -5.08 28.27 7.51
N LYS A 42 -5.26 28.98 8.61
CA LYS A 42 -4.17 29.57 9.42
C LYS A 42 -4.09 28.85 10.76
N HIS A 43 -3.11 27.94 10.83
CA HIS A 43 -2.34 27.53 12.00
C HIS A 43 -2.95 27.78 13.39
N LEU A 44 -3.63 26.76 13.93
CA LEU A 44 -3.71 26.56 15.38
C LEU A 44 -2.62 25.57 15.82
N PHE A 45 -1.44 26.10 16.15
CA PHE A 45 -0.43 25.37 16.89
C PHE A 45 -0.76 25.44 18.38
N ARG A 46 -1.45 24.41 18.89
CA ARG A 46 -1.42 24.10 20.32
C ARG A 46 -0.02 23.56 20.64
N LYS A 47 0.69 24.25 21.54
CA LYS A 47 1.97 23.79 22.13
C LYS A 47 1.68 22.45 22.83
N LYS A 48 1.89 21.33 22.13
CA LYS A 48 1.77 20.00 22.73
C LYS A 48 3.03 19.72 23.54
N SER A 49 2.87 19.54 24.85
CA SER A 49 3.92 19.05 25.73
C SER A 49 4.26 17.60 25.38
N ALA A 50 5.42 17.13 25.83
CA ALA A 50 5.92 15.77 25.58
C ALA A 50 4.98 14.63 26.06
N GLU A 51 3.98 14.94 26.90
CA GLU A 51 2.99 13.97 27.39
C GLU A 51 1.82 13.76 26.41
N ASP A 52 1.48 14.75 25.57
CA ASP A 52 0.44 14.65 24.52
C ASP A 52 0.89 13.81 23.30
N PHE A 53 2.13 13.30 23.30
CA PHE A 53 2.69 12.44 22.26
C PHE A 53 2.39 10.94 22.47
N ASN A 54 1.91 10.54 23.65
CA ASN A 54 1.66 9.13 23.95
C ASN A 54 0.32 8.61 23.36
N ASP A 55 -0.66 9.49 23.13
CA ASP A 55 -2.02 9.13 22.65
C ASP A 55 -2.18 9.14 21.11
N ASN A 56 -1.09 9.43 20.38
CA ASN A 56 -1.11 9.53 18.92
C ASN A 56 -0.30 8.44 18.20
N TYR A 57 -0.19 7.24 18.81
CA TYR A 57 0.03 5.99 18.07
C TYR A 57 -1.21 5.62 17.23
N ARG A 58 -1.78 6.58 16.50
CA ARG A 58 -2.72 6.29 15.42
C ARG A 58 -1.89 5.70 14.29
N ILE A 59 -1.72 4.38 14.34
CA ILE A 59 -1.08 3.57 13.30
C ILE A 59 -1.85 3.82 12.01
N LYS A 60 -1.34 4.72 11.16
CA LYS A 60 -1.76 4.80 9.77
C LYS A 60 -1.10 3.63 9.07
N VAL A 61 -1.90 2.71 8.54
CA VAL A 61 -1.41 1.73 7.56
C VAL A 61 -1.01 2.53 6.32
N ILE A 62 0.26 2.90 6.22
CA ILE A 62 0.81 3.48 5.01
C ILE A 62 1.22 2.30 4.14
N ILE A 63 0.26 1.76 3.39
CA ILE A 63 0.60 1.06 2.15
C ILE A 63 1.13 2.14 1.22
N GLY A 64 2.27 1.91 0.58
CA GLY A 64 2.79 2.77 -0.48
C GLY A 64 1.79 2.89 -1.63
N HIS A 65 0.81 3.78 -1.47
CA HIS A 65 0.06 4.30 -2.60
C HIS A 65 1.04 5.18 -3.35
N TYR A 66 1.63 4.59 -4.39
CA TYR A 66 2.36 5.32 -5.39
C TYR A 66 1.35 6.25 -6.09
N VAL A 67 1.33 7.52 -5.72
CA VAL A 67 0.62 8.54 -6.50
C VAL A 67 1.56 8.88 -7.65
N GLY A 68 1.18 8.50 -8.86
CA GLY A 68 2.00 8.45 -10.08
C GLY A 68 2.60 9.76 -10.59
N ASN A 69 2.76 10.78 -9.76
CA ASN A 69 3.36 12.03 -10.17
C ASN A 69 4.85 12.03 -9.80
N SER A 70 5.70 11.67 -10.77
CA SER A 70 7.09 12.17 -10.82
C SER A 70 6.99 13.68 -10.88
N ILE A 71 7.67 14.39 -9.97
CA ILE A 71 7.93 15.80 -10.21
C ILE A 71 9.29 15.84 -10.88
N ASP A 72 9.29 16.06 -12.20
CA ASP A 72 10.50 16.04 -13.04
C ASP A 72 11.52 17.13 -12.68
N LYS A 73 11.17 18.04 -11.76
CA LYS A 73 12.07 18.99 -11.13
C LYS A 73 11.71 19.11 -9.66
N VAL A 74 12.67 18.94 -8.76
CA VAL A 74 12.50 19.40 -7.38
C VAL A 74 12.33 20.93 -7.46
N PRO A 75 11.14 21.50 -7.20
CA PRO A 75 10.99 22.93 -7.25
C PRO A 75 11.89 23.53 -6.17
N ASN A 76 12.85 24.37 -6.57
CA ASN A 76 13.76 25.11 -5.69
C ASN A 76 14.98 24.37 -5.10
N ALA A 77 15.46 23.26 -5.67
CA ALA A 77 16.74 22.67 -5.25
C ALA A 77 17.90 23.06 -6.19
N THR A 78 18.94 23.70 -5.66
CA THR A 78 20.19 23.96 -6.40
C THR A 78 20.99 22.67 -6.57
N LYS A 79 21.83 22.58 -7.61
CA LYS A 79 22.75 21.43 -7.80
C LYS A 79 23.64 21.22 -6.57
N GLU A 80 24.13 22.31 -5.99
CA GLU A 80 24.90 22.30 -4.74
C GLU A 80 24.12 21.62 -3.60
N MET A 81 22.85 21.98 -3.39
CA MET A 81 22.03 21.38 -2.33
C MET A 81 21.79 19.88 -2.56
N ILE A 82 21.69 19.43 -3.81
CA ILE A 82 21.50 18.02 -4.16
C ILE A 82 22.79 17.21 -3.92
N ASN A 83 23.96 17.78 -4.23
CA ASN A 83 25.25 17.12 -4.11
C ASN A 83 25.92 17.28 -2.75
N GLN A 84 25.43 18.19 -1.89
CA GLN A 84 25.96 18.34 -0.54
C GLN A 84 25.55 17.15 0.35
N ASN A 85 26.53 16.39 0.84
CA ASN A 85 26.31 15.37 1.86
C ASN A 85 26.31 16.04 3.24
N ASN A 86 25.11 16.30 3.79
CA ASN A 86 24.92 16.95 5.09
C ASN A 86 24.84 15.96 6.25
N PHE A 87 25.30 14.72 6.06
CA PHE A 87 25.29 13.69 7.08
C PHE A 87 26.11 14.12 8.32
N ASN A 88 25.42 14.38 9.42
CA ASN A 88 26.00 14.82 10.69
C ASN A 88 25.20 14.24 11.86
N PRO A 89 25.47 12.98 12.24
CA PRO A 89 24.64 12.25 13.18
C PRO A 89 24.78 12.76 14.61
N ILE A 90 23.66 12.86 15.31
CA ILE A 90 23.58 13.14 16.74
C ILE A 90 23.44 11.78 17.47
N PRO A 91 24.32 11.43 18.42
CA PRO A 91 24.39 10.08 18.99
C PRO A 91 23.08 9.49 19.53
N SER A 92 22.19 10.32 20.09
CA SER A 92 20.91 9.88 20.67
C SER A 92 19.72 9.98 19.70
N ALA A 93 19.89 10.61 18.54
CA ALA A 93 18.80 10.83 17.60
C ALA A 93 18.30 9.50 17.00
N GLY A 94 16.99 9.27 17.11
CA GLY A 94 16.36 8.07 16.57
C GLY A 94 16.70 6.77 17.32
N LYS A 95 17.35 6.85 18.49
CA LYS A 95 17.69 5.69 19.32
C LYS A 95 16.44 4.86 19.62
N ASN A 96 16.57 3.54 19.52
CA ASN A 96 15.48 2.57 19.68
C ASN A 96 14.29 2.85 18.75
N GLY A 97 14.56 3.27 17.50
CA GLY A 97 13.53 3.57 16.51
C GLY A 97 12.61 4.75 16.85
N ARG A 98 12.99 5.61 17.80
CA ARG A 98 12.17 6.77 18.21
C ARG A 98 12.08 7.83 17.10
N PRO A 99 11.01 8.66 17.06
CA PRO A 99 10.91 9.76 16.11
C PRO A 99 12.01 10.80 16.34
N VAL A 100 12.52 11.37 15.24
CA VAL A 100 13.38 12.56 15.24
C VAL A 100 12.55 13.74 14.74
N VAL A 101 12.40 14.75 15.60
CA VAL A 101 11.68 15.97 15.27
C VAL A 101 12.68 17.02 14.82
N VAL A 102 12.44 17.61 13.65
CA VAL A 102 13.22 18.73 13.14
C VAL A 102 12.71 20.02 13.78
N ASP A 103 13.62 20.92 14.17
CA ASP A 103 13.26 22.20 14.78
C ASP A 103 12.40 23.05 13.83
N SER A 104 11.47 23.82 14.39
CA SER A 104 10.55 24.67 13.63
C SER A 104 11.28 25.70 12.74
N LYS A 105 12.45 26.18 13.16
CA LYS A 105 13.31 27.08 12.37
C LYS A 105 13.78 26.47 11.05
N ASP A 106 13.94 25.15 11.01
CA ASP A 106 14.46 24.42 9.85
C ASP A 106 13.33 23.90 8.95
N PHE A 107 12.07 24.22 9.25
CA PHE A 107 10.90 23.67 8.55
C PHE A 107 10.89 23.95 7.04
N LEU A 108 11.32 25.14 6.61
CA LEU A 108 11.41 25.47 5.18
C LEU A 108 12.48 24.64 4.48
N LYS A 109 13.67 24.51 5.08
CA LYS A 109 14.76 23.67 4.59
C LYS A 109 14.34 22.20 4.53
N MET A 110 13.62 21.73 5.55
CA MET A 110 13.05 20.39 5.61
C MET A 110 12.13 20.11 4.44
N ARG A 111 11.19 21.03 4.14
CA ARG A 111 10.26 20.88 3.01
C ARG A 111 10.96 20.86 1.66
N GLN A 112 12.00 21.69 1.49
CA GLN A 112 12.81 21.72 0.27
C GLN A 112 13.58 20.40 0.10
N MET A 113 14.31 19.97 1.12
CA MET A 113 15.08 18.73 1.08
C MET A 113 14.19 17.49 0.97
N TYR A 114 12.98 17.50 1.53
CA TYR A 114 12.01 16.40 1.38
C TYR A 114 11.72 16.09 -0.09
N GLN A 115 11.73 17.09 -0.97
CA GLN A 115 11.45 16.87 -2.39
C GLN A 115 12.53 16.06 -3.11
N ILE A 116 13.78 16.05 -2.62
CA ILE A 116 14.92 15.39 -3.26
C ILE A 116 14.74 13.87 -3.25
N ASN A 117 14.50 13.29 -2.08
CA ASN A 117 14.36 11.83 -1.91
C ASN A 117 12.94 11.38 -1.51
N ARG A 118 11.98 12.31 -1.36
CA ARG A 118 10.58 12.06 -0.94
C ARG A 118 10.44 11.49 0.48
N PHE A 119 11.38 11.88 1.35
CA PHE A 119 11.36 11.69 2.80
C PHE A 119 12.22 12.76 3.47
N ASN A 120 12.12 12.92 4.78
CA ASN A 120 12.80 13.96 5.54
C ASN A 120 14.31 13.69 5.68
N LEU A 121 15.09 14.20 4.72
CA LEU A 121 16.55 14.09 4.72
C LEU A 121 17.19 14.72 5.95
N LEU A 122 16.70 15.88 6.43
CA LEU A 122 17.25 16.53 7.62
C LEU A 122 17.13 15.66 8.87
N ALA A 123 16.01 14.93 9.02
CA ALA A 123 15.85 13.98 10.10
C ALA A 123 16.79 12.78 9.92
N SER A 124 16.85 12.20 8.72
CA SER A 124 17.74 11.07 8.40
C SER A 124 19.21 11.37 8.67
N ASP A 125 19.69 12.52 8.23
CA ASP A 125 21.10 12.91 8.30
C ASP A 125 21.58 13.14 9.74
N LYS A 126 20.64 13.39 10.68
CA LYS A 126 20.91 13.48 12.11
C LYS A 126 20.92 12.12 12.81
N ILE A 127 20.46 11.04 12.18
CA ILE A 127 20.37 9.71 12.81
C ILE A 127 21.66 8.92 12.55
N PRO A 128 22.29 8.31 13.56
CA PRO A 128 23.44 7.42 13.38
C PRO A 128 23.15 6.22 12.46
N LEU A 129 24.11 5.84 11.61
CA LEU A 129 23.96 4.70 10.68
C LEU A 129 23.73 3.37 11.41
N ASN A 130 24.24 3.26 12.64
CA ASN A 130 24.14 2.09 13.52
C ASN A 130 23.11 2.27 14.65
N ARG A 131 22.08 3.11 14.48
CA ARG A 131 21.04 3.32 15.51
C ARG A 131 20.41 1.99 15.96
N SER A 132 20.05 1.89 17.23
CA SER A 132 19.31 0.74 17.76
C SER A 132 17.84 0.75 17.33
N LEU A 133 17.23 -0.43 17.24
CA LEU A 133 15.83 -0.63 16.90
C LEU A 133 15.14 -1.51 17.96
N PRO A 134 13.83 -1.33 18.18
CA PRO A 134 13.05 -2.20 19.04
C PRO A 134 12.91 -3.60 18.43
N ASP A 135 12.89 -4.64 19.27
CA ASP A 135 12.55 -5.99 18.82
C ASP A 135 11.03 -6.20 18.87
N PHE A 136 10.40 -6.12 17.70
CA PHE A 136 8.95 -6.32 17.54
C PHE A 136 8.53 -7.76 17.26
N ARG A 137 9.50 -8.69 17.21
CA ARG A 137 9.21 -10.11 17.01
C ARG A 137 8.43 -10.66 18.21
N ARG A 138 7.73 -11.76 17.98
CA ARG A 138 7.08 -12.50 19.06
C ARG A 138 8.16 -13.17 19.91
N LYS A 139 7.93 -13.29 21.22
CA LYS A 139 8.88 -13.95 22.14
C LYS A 139 9.29 -15.35 21.66
N LYS A 140 8.36 -16.11 21.07
CA LYS A 140 8.62 -17.44 20.51
C LYS A 140 9.60 -17.43 19.33
N CYS A 141 9.73 -16.33 18.58
CA CYS A 141 10.74 -16.21 17.52
C CYS A 141 12.17 -16.17 18.10
N SER A 142 12.33 -15.77 19.35
CA SER A 142 13.63 -15.75 20.03
C SER A 142 14.06 -17.20 20.30
N GLY A 143 15.09 -17.66 19.61
CA GLY A 143 15.67 -18.99 19.80
C GLY A 143 15.28 -20.07 18.77
N LEU A 144 14.36 -19.78 17.83
CA LEU A 144 14.00 -20.77 16.79
C LEU A 144 15.13 -21.07 15.81
N PHE A 145 16.00 -20.09 15.57
CA PHE A 145 17.01 -20.14 14.51
C PHE A 145 18.43 -20.21 15.09
N SER A 146 18.61 -20.94 16.20
CA SER A 146 19.92 -21.09 16.86
C SER A 146 20.91 -21.95 16.06
N ASP A 147 20.41 -22.88 15.24
CA ASP A 147 21.22 -23.73 14.33
C ASP A 147 21.40 -23.10 12.94
N TYR A 148 21.59 -21.78 12.89
CA TYR A 148 21.73 -21.07 11.62
C TYR A 148 22.98 -21.46 10.84
N ARG A 149 23.97 -22.09 11.47
CA ARG A 149 25.25 -22.49 10.82
C ARG A 149 25.07 -23.51 9.70
N THR A 150 23.94 -24.22 9.68
CA THR A 150 23.60 -25.18 8.64
C THR A 150 22.79 -24.55 7.49
N TYR A 151 22.55 -23.24 7.53
CA TYR A 151 21.77 -22.52 6.53
C TYR A 151 22.66 -22.12 5.35
N PRO A 152 22.11 -22.02 4.13
CA PRO A 152 22.89 -21.59 2.97
C PRO A 152 23.37 -20.14 3.14
N ASN A 153 24.56 -19.83 2.61
CA ASN A 153 25.04 -18.45 2.58
C ASN A 153 24.24 -17.59 1.59
N THR A 154 24.29 -16.27 1.75
CA THR A 154 23.55 -15.34 0.90
C THR A 154 24.39 -14.17 0.42
N SER A 155 24.14 -13.75 -0.82
CA SER A 155 24.56 -12.44 -1.32
C SER A 155 23.42 -11.44 -1.14
N ILE A 156 23.68 -10.37 -0.39
CA ILE A 156 22.72 -9.29 -0.19
C ILE A 156 22.84 -8.29 -1.35
N ILE A 157 21.78 -8.11 -2.13
CA ILE A 157 21.77 -7.22 -3.30
C ILE A 157 20.94 -5.98 -2.98
N ILE A 158 21.59 -4.82 -3.01
CA ILE A 158 20.96 -3.51 -2.78
C ILE A 158 21.14 -2.67 -4.04
N VAL A 159 20.02 -2.41 -4.73
CA VAL A 159 20.00 -1.51 -5.90
C VAL A 159 19.69 -0.10 -5.45
N PHE A 160 20.41 0.88 -5.98
CA PHE A 160 20.15 2.28 -5.69
C PHE A 160 20.37 3.18 -6.92
N HIS A 161 19.63 4.30 -6.93
CA HIS A 161 19.81 5.40 -7.86
C HIS A 161 19.55 6.69 -7.09
N ASN A 162 20.52 7.62 -7.07
CA ASN A 162 20.39 8.93 -6.39
C ASN A 162 19.93 8.87 -4.91
N GLU A 163 20.17 7.75 -4.24
CA GLU A 163 19.75 7.54 -2.85
C GLU A 163 20.53 8.44 -1.88
N ALA A 164 19.94 8.75 -0.72
CA ALA A 164 20.63 9.53 0.29
C ALA A 164 21.74 8.69 0.95
N TRP A 165 22.87 9.32 1.26
CA TRP A 165 23.98 8.68 1.97
C TRP A 165 23.52 8.03 3.28
N SER A 166 22.73 8.77 4.05
CA SER A 166 22.25 8.34 5.36
C SER A 166 21.31 7.14 5.31
N THR A 167 20.44 7.02 4.31
CA THR A 167 19.53 5.85 4.17
C THR A 167 20.23 4.64 3.58
N LEU A 168 21.04 4.83 2.53
CA LEU A 168 21.81 3.77 1.89
C LEU A 168 22.70 3.06 2.91
N PHE A 169 23.50 3.82 3.65
CA PHE A 169 24.42 3.20 4.60
C PHE A 169 23.76 2.73 5.88
N ARG A 170 22.62 3.29 6.30
CA ARG A 170 21.85 2.73 7.40
C ARG A 170 21.27 1.37 7.04
N THR A 171 20.90 1.16 5.76
CA THR A 171 20.54 -0.16 5.23
C THR A 171 21.72 -1.12 5.34
N VAL A 172 22.89 -0.75 4.80
CA VAL A 172 24.11 -1.57 4.83
C VAL A 172 24.52 -1.91 6.28
N TRP A 173 24.58 -0.92 7.17
CA TRP A 173 24.92 -1.14 8.58
C TRP A 173 23.85 -1.95 9.31
N SER A 174 22.57 -1.85 8.95
CA SER A 174 21.54 -2.71 9.53
C SER A 174 21.73 -4.18 9.18
N VAL A 175 22.19 -4.48 7.95
CA VAL A 175 22.54 -5.83 7.51
C VAL A 175 23.76 -6.32 8.28
N ILE A 176 24.85 -5.54 8.30
CA ILE A 176 26.10 -5.89 8.97
C ILE A 176 25.87 -6.17 10.46
N ASN A 177 25.17 -5.28 11.16
CA ASN A 177 25.04 -5.36 12.62
C ASN A 177 24.04 -6.42 13.10
N ARG A 178 23.20 -6.97 12.23
CA ARG A 178 22.05 -7.82 12.63
C ARG A 178 21.89 -9.09 11.81
N SER A 179 22.95 -9.47 11.11
CA SER A 179 23.03 -10.74 10.40
C SER A 179 24.23 -11.51 10.93
N PRO A 180 24.14 -12.84 11.14
CA PRO A 180 25.31 -13.65 11.42
C PRO A 180 26.32 -13.52 10.27
N HIS A 181 27.57 -13.17 10.59
CA HIS A 181 28.59 -12.90 9.57
C HIS A 181 28.87 -14.12 8.70
N GLU A 182 28.71 -15.34 9.24
CA GLU A 182 28.95 -16.59 8.52
C GLU A 182 27.92 -16.84 7.40
N LEU A 183 26.75 -16.21 7.48
CA LEU A 183 25.69 -16.35 6.46
C LEU A 183 25.82 -15.33 5.34
N VAL A 184 26.54 -14.22 5.55
CA VAL A 184 26.66 -13.13 4.58
C VAL A 184 27.92 -13.34 3.75
N GLU A 185 27.75 -13.90 2.56
CA GLU A 185 28.86 -14.12 1.60
C GLU A 185 29.43 -12.78 1.12
N GLU A 186 28.54 -11.86 0.72
CA GLU A 186 28.91 -10.53 0.25
C GLU A 186 27.70 -9.59 0.24
N ILE A 187 27.97 -8.28 0.29
CA ILE A 187 26.99 -7.23 -0.01
C ILE A 187 27.32 -6.66 -1.40
N ILE A 188 26.34 -6.65 -2.29
CA ILE A 188 26.45 -6.10 -3.64
C ILE A 188 25.60 -4.85 -3.73
N LEU A 189 26.26 -3.70 -3.84
CA LEU A 189 25.63 -2.43 -4.14
C LEU A 189 25.61 -2.25 -5.65
N VAL A 190 24.42 -2.10 -6.24
CA VAL A 190 24.26 -1.86 -7.68
C VAL A 190 23.82 -0.40 -7.89
N ASP A 191 24.74 0.41 -8.42
CA ASP A 191 24.48 1.80 -8.78
C ASP A 191 23.86 1.87 -10.18
N ASP A 192 22.57 2.15 -10.25
CA ASP A 192 21.82 2.34 -11.50
C ASP A 192 22.00 3.77 -12.04
N ALA A 193 23.24 4.13 -12.36
CA ALA A 193 23.63 5.42 -12.93
C ALA A 193 23.21 6.63 -12.08
N SER A 194 23.57 6.65 -10.79
CA SER A 194 23.39 7.83 -9.94
C SER A 194 24.18 9.03 -10.46
N GLU A 195 23.73 10.24 -10.17
CA GLU A 195 24.36 11.50 -10.59
C GLU A 195 25.01 12.26 -9.43
N ARG A 196 24.69 11.91 -8.18
CA ARG A 196 25.17 12.62 -6.99
C ARG A 196 26.66 12.37 -6.74
N ASP A 197 27.42 13.45 -6.51
CA ASP A 197 28.89 13.40 -6.39
C ASP A 197 29.36 12.47 -5.26
N PHE A 198 28.69 12.49 -4.11
CA PHE A 198 29.05 11.63 -2.98
C PHE A 198 28.79 10.13 -3.23
N LEU A 199 28.02 9.76 -4.25
CA LEU A 199 27.81 8.37 -4.67
C LEU A 199 28.89 7.88 -5.64
N LYS A 200 29.86 8.73 -5.99
CA LYS A 200 30.98 8.41 -6.88
C LYS A 200 32.19 7.94 -6.08
N LYS A 201 33.31 8.64 -6.17
CA LYS A 201 34.56 8.29 -5.49
C LYS A 201 34.40 8.15 -3.96
N PRO A 202 33.67 9.04 -3.24
CA PRO A 202 33.52 8.91 -1.79
C PRO A 202 32.82 7.61 -1.37
N LEU A 203 31.85 7.13 -2.15
CA LEU A 203 31.19 5.84 -1.92
C LEU A 203 32.19 4.68 -2.03
N GLU A 204 33.00 4.67 -3.08
CA GLU A 204 34.00 3.60 -3.31
C GLU A 204 35.05 3.52 -2.22
N ASP A 205 35.45 4.66 -1.66
CA ASP A 205 36.44 4.69 -0.60
C ASP A 205 35.81 4.28 0.74
N TYR A 206 34.55 4.66 1.00
CA TYR A 206 33.84 4.23 2.21
C TYR A 206 33.54 2.74 2.26
N ILE A 207 33.12 2.12 1.14
CA ILE A 207 32.80 0.68 1.12
C ILE A 207 34.01 -0.22 1.40
N LYS A 208 35.23 0.24 1.09
CA LYS A 208 36.47 -0.50 1.37
C LYS A 208 36.75 -0.64 2.87
N ALA A 209 36.23 0.29 3.67
CA ALA A 209 36.40 0.31 5.12
C ALA A 209 35.32 -0.51 5.87
N LEU A 210 34.36 -1.11 5.15
CA LEU A 210 33.30 -1.92 5.77
C LEU A 210 33.84 -3.27 6.25
N PRO A 211 33.33 -3.80 7.37
CA PRO A 211 33.80 -5.08 7.95
C PRO A 211 33.39 -6.31 7.13
N ILE A 212 32.35 -6.19 6.31
CA ILE A 212 31.87 -7.24 5.40
C ILE A 212 32.25 -6.88 3.98
N LYS A 213 32.69 -7.89 3.22
CA LYS A 213 33.02 -7.77 1.80
C LYS A 213 31.87 -7.14 1.02
N THR A 214 32.11 -5.91 0.57
CA THR A 214 31.12 -5.11 -0.15
C THR A 214 31.65 -4.80 -1.55
N ARG A 215 30.88 -5.14 -2.59
CA ARG A 215 31.21 -4.87 -3.99
C ARG A 215 30.26 -3.83 -4.56
N LEU A 216 30.81 -2.94 -5.37
CA LEU A 216 30.03 -1.94 -6.11
C LEU A 216 29.99 -2.31 -7.59
N LEU A 217 28.78 -2.41 -8.15
CA LEU A 217 28.54 -2.60 -9.57
C LEU A 217 27.92 -1.33 -10.14
N ARG A 218 28.60 -0.64 -11.05
CA ARG A 218 28.08 0.58 -11.67
C ARG A 218 27.51 0.32 -13.05
N SER A 219 26.37 0.92 -13.35
CA SER A 219 25.80 0.99 -14.70
C SER A 219 26.17 2.32 -15.36
N PHE A 220 26.55 2.28 -16.63
CA PHE A 220 26.93 3.47 -17.40
C PHE A 220 25.73 4.37 -17.74
N GLN A 221 24.55 3.76 -17.88
CA GLN A 221 23.28 4.43 -18.14
C GLN A 221 22.23 3.89 -17.19
N ARG A 222 21.14 4.64 -17.03
CA ARG A 222 20.01 4.24 -16.20
C ARG A 222 19.24 3.09 -16.86
N ILE A 223 19.44 1.88 -16.36
CA ILE A 223 18.84 0.64 -16.86
C ILE A 223 17.58 0.24 -16.10
N GLY A 224 17.35 0.79 -14.91
CA GLY A 224 16.17 0.52 -14.11
C GLY A 224 16.35 -0.54 -13.02
N LEU A 225 15.45 -0.55 -12.04
CA LEU A 225 15.45 -1.48 -10.91
C LEU A 225 15.53 -2.94 -11.36
N ILE A 226 14.69 -3.34 -12.32
CA ILE A 226 14.56 -4.73 -12.76
C ILE A 226 15.91 -5.24 -13.33
N LYS A 227 16.48 -4.49 -14.28
CA LYS A 227 17.75 -4.86 -14.93
C LYS A 227 18.95 -4.71 -13.98
N ALA A 228 18.91 -3.73 -13.07
CA ALA A 228 19.94 -3.58 -12.05
C ALA A 228 19.92 -4.74 -11.03
N ARG A 229 18.74 -5.22 -10.63
CA ARG A 229 18.62 -6.43 -9.78
C ARG A 229 19.14 -7.66 -10.51
N LEU A 230 18.83 -7.83 -11.79
CA LEU A 230 19.38 -8.92 -12.60
C LEU A 230 20.91 -8.85 -12.69
N LYS A 231 21.48 -7.66 -12.90
CA LYS A 231 22.94 -7.44 -12.88
C LYS A 231 23.57 -7.82 -11.54
N GLY A 232 22.92 -7.49 -10.43
CA GLY A 232 23.33 -7.92 -9.09
C GLY A 232 23.28 -9.44 -8.92
N ALA A 233 22.18 -10.06 -9.36
CA ALA A 233 21.96 -11.51 -9.27
C ALA A 233 23.00 -12.32 -10.08
N LEU A 234 23.35 -11.85 -11.28
CA LEU A 234 24.37 -12.47 -12.13
C LEU A 234 25.77 -12.41 -11.50
N ALA A 235 26.07 -11.36 -10.74
CA ALA A 235 27.38 -11.13 -10.12
C ALA A 235 27.53 -11.77 -8.72
N ALA A 236 26.42 -12.20 -8.12
CA ALA A 236 26.34 -12.77 -6.78
C ALA A 236 27.00 -14.14 -6.69
N LYS A 237 27.65 -14.43 -5.56
CA LYS A 237 28.35 -15.69 -5.30
C LYS A 237 27.66 -16.61 -4.29
N GLY A 238 26.78 -16.07 -3.44
CA GLY A 238 26.06 -16.84 -2.44
C GLY A 238 25.05 -17.80 -3.06
N GLU A 239 24.71 -18.85 -2.31
CA GLU A 239 23.69 -19.84 -2.67
C GLU A 239 22.29 -19.22 -2.73
N VAL A 240 22.02 -18.23 -1.85
CA VAL A 240 20.76 -17.49 -1.80
C VAL A 240 20.96 -16.04 -2.22
N LEU A 241 20.03 -15.51 -3.02
CA LEU A 241 19.93 -14.09 -3.34
C LEU A 241 18.97 -13.42 -2.37
N THR A 242 19.43 -12.42 -1.61
CA THR A 242 18.56 -11.62 -0.74
C THR A 242 18.51 -10.18 -1.25
N PHE A 243 17.35 -9.75 -1.73
CA PHE A 243 17.15 -8.40 -2.26
C PHE A 243 16.64 -7.46 -1.16
N LEU A 244 17.23 -6.27 -1.09
CA LEU A 244 16.80 -5.18 -0.23
C LEU A 244 16.76 -3.87 -1.01
N ASP A 245 15.80 -3.01 -0.69
CA ASP A 245 15.80 -1.62 -1.15
C ASP A 245 16.83 -0.81 -0.35
N ALA A 246 17.36 0.27 -0.95
CA ALA A 246 18.41 1.09 -0.36
C ALA A 246 17.98 2.00 0.82
N HIS A 247 16.75 1.86 1.30
CA HIS A 247 16.16 2.64 2.38
C HIS A 247 15.38 1.74 3.33
N CYS A 248 16.08 0.71 3.81
CA CYS A 248 15.58 -0.29 4.73
C CYS A 248 16.37 -0.32 6.04
N GLU A 249 15.77 -0.88 7.08
CA GLU A 249 16.50 -1.22 8.30
C GLU A 249 16.08 -2.61 8.79
N CYS A 250 17.02 -3.54 8.72
CA CYS A 250 16.84 -4.90 9.19
C CYS A 250 16.76 -4.95 10.72
N THR A 251 15.98 -5.87 11.27
CA THR A 251 15.90 -6.13 12.73
C THR A 251 16.69 -7.39 13.11
N ILE A 252 16.85 -7.65 14.40
CA ILE A 252 17.58 -8.83 14.88
C ILE A 252 16.85 -10.12 14.44
N GLY A 253 17.59 -11.12 13.95
CA GLY A 253 17.03 -12.41 13.53
C GLY A 253 16.26 -12.39 12.22
N TRP A 254 16.39 -11.32 11.44
CA TRP A 254 15.68 -11.18 10.16
C TRP A 254 16.18 -12.18 9.12
N LEU A 255 17.49 -12.41 9.04
CA LEU A 255 18.09 -13.17 7.95
C LEU A 255 17.90 -14.68 8.16
N GLU A 256 18.15 -15.15 9.37
CA GLU A 256 18.07 -16.55 9.77
C GLU A 256 16.67 -17.10 9.51
N SER A 257 15.63 -16.30 9.82
CA SER A 257 14.24 -16.67 9.56
C SER A 257 13.92 -16.78 8.07
N LEU A 258 14.58 -16.03 7.18
CA LEU A 258 14.37 -16.16 5.73
C LEU A 258 15.08 -17.39 5.18
N LEU A 259 16.34 -17.58 5.58
CA LEU A 259 17.18 -18.67 5.08
C LEU A 259 16.71 -20.05 5.57
N SER A 260 16.14 -20.13 6.78
CA SER A 260 15.56 -21.38 7.30
C SER A 260 14.49 -21.96 6.37
N VAL A 261 13.62 -21.13 5.81
CA VAL A 261 12.54 -21.55 4.91
C VAL A 261 13.10 -22.01 3.56
N ILE A 262 14.12 -21.32 3.03
CA ILE A 262 14.76 -21.71 1.76
C ILE A 262 15.56 -23.01 1.93
N LYS A 263 16.15 -23.23 3.11
CA LYS A 263 16.81 -24.50 3.44
C LYS A 263 15.82 -25.67 3.41
N GLU A 264 14.60 -25.48 3.91
CA GLU A 264 13.54 -26.49 3.89
C GLU A 264 13.04 -26.77 2.48
N ASP A 265 12.80 -25.73 1.69
CA ASP A 265 12.40 -25.86 0.28
C ASP A 265 13.02 -24.75 -0.59
N LYS A 266 13.99 -25.16 -1.43
CA LYS A 266 14.70 -24.28 -2.36
C LYS A 266 13.79 -23.63 -3.43
N LYS A 267 12.59 -24.17 -3.66
CA LYS A 267 11.60 -23.60 -4.59
C LYS A 267 10.69 -22.56 -3.93
N THR A 268 11.03 -22.12 -2.72
CA THR A 268 10.29 -21.09 -1.99
C THR A 268 10.97 -19.74 -2.05
N VAL A 269 10.18 -18.70 -2.36
CA VAL A 269 10.55 -17.29 -2.21
C VAL A 269 9.97 -16.76 -0.92
N VAL A 270 10.82 -16.11 -0.12
CA VAL A 270 10.45 -15.74 1.25
C VAL A 270 10.59 -14.24 1.44
N CYS A 271 9.51 -13.61 1.89
CA CYS A 271 9.46 -12.20 2.23
C CYS A 271 9.48 -12.00 3.76
N PRO A 272 10.15 -10.95 4.26
CA PRO A 272 9.99 -10.54 5.65
C PRO A 272 8.64 -9.85 5.84
N VAL A 273 8.22 -9.72 7.10
CA VAL A 273 7.21 -8.72 7.47
C VAL A 273 7.82 -7.34 7.29
N ILE A 274 7.17 -6.52 6.47
CA ILE A 274 7.64 -5.17 6.15
C ILE A 274 7.03 -4.18 7.15
N ASP A 275 7.89 -3.67 8.04
CA ASP A 275 7.55 -2.62 8.98
C ASP A 275 7.71 -1.22 8.35
N ILE A 276 7.10 -0.22 8.96
CA ILE A 276 7.06 1.14 8.41
C ILE A 276 8.13 1.98 9.09
N ILE A 277 9.03 2.57 8.31
CA ILE A 277 9.84 3.70 8.76
C ILE A 277 9.13 4.97 8.30
N ASN A 278 8.69 5.79 9.26
CA ASN A 278 7.96 7.01 8.96
C ASN A 278 8.79 7.98 8.12
N ASP A 279 8.24 8.43 7.00
CA ASP A 279 8.93 9.27 6.00
C ASP A 279 9.25 10.69 6.49
N ASP A 280 8.61 11.14 7.57
CA ASP A 280 8.80 12.48 8.14
C ASP A 280 9.71 12.46 9.37
N THR A 281 9.50 11.51 10.28
CA THR A 281 10.19 11.47 11.59
C THR A 281 11.20 10.33 11.73
N PHE A 282 11.26 9.40 10.77
CA PHE A 282 12.08 8.18 10.84
C PHE A 282 11.79 7.26 12.05
N ALA A 283 10.64 7.45 12.69
CA ALA A 283 10.14 6.51 13.69
C ALA A 283 9.93 5.14 13.06
N TYR A 284 10.42 4.09 13.73
CA TYR A 284 10.17 2.71 13.34
C TYR A 284 8.83 2.27 13.92
N VAL A 285 7.88 1.95 13.05
CA VAL A 285 6.50 1.60 13.40
C VAL A 285 6.21 0.19 12.94
N LYS A 286 5.76 -0.64 13.89
CA LYS A 286 5.33 -2.01 13.63
C LYS A 286 4.13 -2.04 12.67
N SER A 287 4.23 -2.83 11.60
CA SER A 287 3.14 -3.10 10.66
C SER A 287 2.23 -4.25 11.13
N PHE A 288 1.06 -4.36 10.51
CA PHE A 288 0.06 -5.38 10.84
C PHE A 288 0.46 -6.76 10.30
N GLU A 289 0.75 -7.70 11.20
CA GLU A 289 1.23 -9.06 10.87
C GLU A 289 0.19 -9.99 10.21
N LEU A 290 -1.08 -9.58 10.18
CA LEU A 290 -2.21 -10.40 9.72
C LEU A 290 -2.70 -10.01 8.31
N HIS A 291 -1.76 -9.72 7.41
CA HIS A 291 -2.05 -9.45 6.01
C HIS A 291 -1.21 -10.35 5.10
N TRP A 292 -1.78 -10.74 3.97
CA TRP A 292 -1.05 -11.25 2.82
C TRP A 292 -1.01 -10.19 1.72
N GLY A 293 -0.10 -10.34 0.78
CA GLY A 293 -0.08 -9.57 -0.46
C GLY A 293 -0.90 -10.26 -1.55
N ALA A 294 -1.72 -9.48 -2.25
CA ALA A 294 -2.32 -9.89 -3.52
C ALA A 294 -2.49 -8.64 -4.41
N PHE A 295 -3.48 -8.62 -5.30
CA PHE A 295 -3.63 -7.56 -6.29
C PHE A 295 -5.10 -7.31 -6.63
N ASN A 296 -5.43 -6.07 -7.00
CA ASN A 296 -6.78 -5.72 -7.46
C ASN A 296 -6.95 -5.94 -8.97
N TRP A 297 -8.14 -5.65 -9.50
CA TRP A 297 -8.44 -5.79 -10.93
C TRP A 297 -7.54 -4.95 -11.85
N ASN A 298 -6.93 -3.88 -11.33
CA ASN A 298 -5.98 -3.03 -12.05
C ASN A 298 -4.53 -3.52 -11.98
N LEU A 299 -4.29 -4.73 -11.48
CA LEU A 299 -2.95 -5.29 -11.25
C LEU A 299 -2.08 -4.40 -10.35
N GLN A 300 -2.70 -3.76 -9.36
CA GLN A 300 -1.98 -3.05 -8.32
C GLN A 300 -1.84 -3.95 -7.11
N PHE A 301 -0.61 -4.06 -6.58
CA PHE A 301 -0.35 -4.80 -5.35
C PHE A 301 -1.09 -4.17 -4.16
N ARG A 302 -1.71 -5.03 -3.34
CA ARG A 302 -2.49 -4.66 -2.16
C ARG A 302 -2.20 -5.60 -1.00
N TRP A 303 -2.21 -5.06 0.22
CA TRP A 303 -2.25 -5.87 1.43
C TRP A 303 -3.71 -6.10 1.80
N TYR A 304 -4.10 -7.37 1.92
CA TYR A 304 -5.45 -7.76 2.34
C TYR A 304 -5.38 -8.49 3.67
N THR A 305 -6.41 -8.30 4.50
CA THR A 305 -6.50 -8.96 5.80
C THR A 305 -6.64 -10.46 5.61
N LEU A 306 -5.88 -11.24 6.38
CA LEU A 306 -6.02 -12.68 6.42
C LEU A 306 -7.43 -13.05 6.90
N GLY A 307 -8.03 -14.04 6.25
CA GLY A 307 -9.34 -14.59 6.61
C GLY A 307 -9.32 -16.11 6.75
N GLY A 308 -10.44 -16.69 7.17
CA GLY A 308 -10.69 -18.14 7.05
C GLY A 308 -9.66 -19.05 7.73
N LYS A 309 -9.13 -20.01 6.95
CA LYS A 309 -8.24 -21.09 7.43
C LYS A 309 -6.91 -20.56 7.97
N GLU A 310 -6.29 -19.63 7.26
CA GLU A 310 -4.97 -19.10 7.62
C GLU A 310 -5.01 -18.39 8.96
N MET A 311 -6.05 -17.57 9.20
CA MET A 311 -6.23 -16.92 10.51
C MET A 311 -6.34 -17.94 11.66
N LYS A 312 -7.03 -19.08 11.45
CA LYS A 312 -7.14 -20.14 12.47
C LYS A 312 -5.81 -20.81 12.76
N LEU A 313 -4.97 -21.04 11.74
CA LEU A 313 -3.62 -21.58 11.91
C LEU A 313 -2.73 -20.61 12.69
N ARG A 314 -2.77 -19.33 12.33
CA ARG A 314 -1.95 -18.30 12.99
C ARG A 314 -2.38 -17.98 14.42
N LYS A 315 -3.65 -18.24 14.77
CA LYS A 315 -4.10 -18.21 16.17
C LYS A 315 -3.45 -19.32 17.02
N LYS A 316 -3.10 -20.47 16.42
CA LYS A 316 -2.38 -21.55 17.09
C LYS A 316 -0.88 -21.25 17.15
N ASP A 317 -0.30 -20.91 16.01
CA ASP A 317 1.10 -20.51 15.94
C ASP A 317 1.34 -19.42 14.90
N ALA A 318 1.66 -18.23 15.38
CA ALA A 318 1.90 -17.07 14.53
C ALA A 318 3.36 -16.95 14.08
N THR A 319 4.28 -17.83 14.52
CA THR A 319 5.68 -17.79 14.07
C THR A 319 5.91 -18.50 12.75
N LEU A 320 4.98 -19.39 12.36
CA LEU A 320 5.10 -20.18 11.14
C LEU A 320 5.00 -19.29 9.88
N PRO A 321 5.86 -19.52 8.87
CA PRO A 321 5.68 -18.97 7.53
C PRO A 321 4.31 -19.31 6.95
N PHE A 322 3.79 -18.43 6.11
CA PHE A 322 2.50 -18.64 5.46
C PHE A 322 2.52 -18.15 4.02
N ASN A 323 1.72 -18.81 3.18
CA ASN A 323 1.63 -18.51 1.76
C ASN A 323 0.98 -17.16 1.50
N THR A 324 1.51 -16.42 0.53
CA THR A 324 0.97 -15.15 0.06
C THR A 324 0.74 -15.20 -1.46
N PRO A 325 -0.44 -14.82 -1.97
CA PRO A 325 -0.72 -14.83 -3.41
C PRO A 325 0.30 -14.04 -4.24
N ALA A 326 0.69 -12.87 -3.75
CA ALA A 326 1.71 -12.04 -4.34
C ALA A 326 2.64 -11.45 -3.27
N MET A 327 3.87 -11.13 -3.67
CA MET A 327 4.81 -10.36 -2.85
C MET A 327 4.83 -8.88 -3.27
N ALA A 328 5.25 -8.02 -2.35
CA ALA A 328 5.51 -6.61 -2.65
C ALA A 328 6.69 -6.43 -3.61
N GLY A 329 7.64 -7.37 -3.61
CA GLY A 329 8.78 -7.43 -4.53
C GLY A 329 9.99 -6.57 -4.13
N GLY A 330 9.87 -5.67 -3.15
CA GLY A 330 11.00 -4.88 -2.62
C GLY A 330 12.05 -5.74 -1.93
N LEU A 331 11.58 -6.57 -1.00
CA LEU A 331 12.40 -7.29 -0.02
C LEU A 331 12.04 -8.78 -0.05
N PHE A 332 12.98 -9.65 -0.41
CA PHE A 332 12.77 -11.10 -0.42
C PHE A 332 14.10 -11.85 -0.53
N ALA A 333 14.08 -13.13 -0.19
CA ALA A 333 15.16 -14.07 -0.42
C ALA A 333 14.69 -15.22 -1.32
N ILE A 334 15.58 -15.72 -2.18
CA ILE A 334 15.33 -16.82 -3.11
C ILE A 334 16.62 -17.61 -3.37
N ASP A 335 16.54 -18.93 -3.50
CA ASP A 335 17.66 -19.76 -3.96
C ASP A 335 18.13 -19.28 -5.35
N LYS A 336 19.44 -19.09 -5.50
CA LYS A 336 20.03 -18.51 -6.71
C LYS A 336 19.79 -19.38 -7.94
N GLN A 337 19.95 -20.70 -7.80
CA GLN A 337 19.75 -21.62 -8.93
C GLN A 337 18.29 -21.61 -9.33
N PHE A 338 17.38 -21.73 -8.36
CA PHE A 338 15.96 -21.65 -8.62
C PHE A 338 15.58 -20.35 -9.33
N PHE A 339 16.08 -19.18 -8.87
CA PHE A 339 15.84 -17.88 -9.52
C PHE A 339 16.15 -17.89 -11.03
N PHE A 340 17.26 -18.48 -11.44
CA PHE A 340 17.63 -18.57 -12.86
C PHE A 340 16.88 -19.68 -13.61
N ASP A 341 16.61 -20.82 -12.98
CA ASP A 341 15.85 -21.93 -13.57
C ASP A 341 14.45 -21.50 -13.99
N ILE A 342 13.79 -20.68 -13.14
CA ILE A 342 12.48 -20.12 -13.46
C ILE A 342 12.57 -18.89 -14.37
N GLY A 343 13.73 -18.57 -14.96
CA GLY A 343 13.91 -17.52 -15.96
C GLY A 343 14.14 -16.10 -15.43
N ALA A 344 14.57 -15.96 -14.17
CA ALA A 344 14.92 -14.69 -13.52
C ALA A 344 13.84 -13.61 -13.68
N TYR A 345 14.22 -12.33 -13.81
CA TYR A 345 13.29 -11.27 -14.16
C TYR A 345 13.02 -11.22 -15.68
N ASP A 346 11.85 -10.70 -16.06
CA ASP A 346 11.57 -10.39 -17.46
C ASP A 346 12.40 -9.21 -17.98
N GLU A 347 13.44 -9.51 -18.75
CA GLU A 347 14.33 -8.53 -19.37
C GLU A 347 13.61 -7.54 -20.31
N GLY A 348 12.43 -7.91 -20.82
CA GLY A 348 11.58 -7.02 -21.60
C GLY A 348 10.85 -5.96 -20.79
N MET A 349 10.84 -6.07 -19.45
CA MET A 349 10.31 -5.04 -18.58
C MET A 349 11.30 -3.89 -18.39
N ASN A 350 10.75 -2.68 -18.28
CA ASN A 350 11.53 -1.45 -18.17
C ASN A 350 11.38 -0.80 -16.81
N ILE A 351 12.49 -0.33 -16.26
CA ILE A 351 12.57 0.47 -15.02
C ILE A 351 12.00 -0.25 -13.80
N TRP A 352 10.69 -0.17 -13.62
CA TRP A 352 9.98 -0.61 -12.42
C TRP A 352 8.48 -0.78 -12.72
N GLY A 353 7.83 -1.66 -11.97
CA GLY A 353 6.38 -1.84 -11.96
C GLY A 353 5.99 -3.16 -12.61
N GLY A 354 5.15 -3.94 -11.93
CA GLY A 354 4.61 -5.21 -12.42
C GLY A 354 5.53 -6.42 -12.21
N GLU A 355 6.83 -6.23 -11.97
CA GLU A 355 7.80 -7.33 -11.82
C GLU A 355 7.51 -8.20 -10.59
N ASN A 356 6.92 -7.61 -9.55
CA ASN A 356 6.54 -8.31 -8.34
C ASN A 356 5.36 -9.25 -8.58
N LEU A 357 4.37 -8.83 -9.39
CA LEU A 357 3.23 -9.67 -9.77
C LEU A 357 3.63 -10.74 -10.79
N GLU A 358 4.41 -10.37 -11.80
CA GLU A 358 4.98 -11.31 -12.78
C GLU A 358 5.66 -12.48 -12.08
N MET A 359 6.59 -12.16 -11.18
CA MET A 359 7.38 -13.18 -10.51
C MET A 359 6.51 -14.00 -9.56
N SER A 360 5.55 -13.38 -8.87
CA SER A 360 4.60 -14.11 -8.01
C SER A 360 3.78 -15.13 -8.81
N PHE A 361 3.21 -14.72 -9.96
CA PHE A 361 2.42 -15.60 -10.82
C PHE A 361 3.26 -16.73 -11.38
N ARG A 362 4.46 -16.42 -11.87
CA ARG A 362 5.39 -17.40 -12.40
C ARG A 362 5.81 -18.42 -11.34
N ILE A 363 6.21 -17.99 -10.15
CA ILE A 363 6.62 -18.90 -9.08
C ILE A 363 5.48 -19.87 -8.76
N TRP A 364 4.28 -19.36 -8.51
CA TRP A 364 3.14 -20.20 -8.15
C TRP A 364 2.71 -21.13 -9.28
N GLN A 365 2.52 -20.60 -10.50
CA GLN A 365 2.06 -21.38 -11.63
C GLN A 365 3.11 -22.42 -12.08
N CYS A 366 4.39 -22.18 -11.86
CA CYS A 366 5.49 -23.06 -12.26
C CYS A 366 6.04 -23.93 -11.11
N GLY A 367 5.26 -24.13 -10.04
CA GLY A 367 5.52 -25.16 -9.01
C GLY A 367 6.44 -24.74 -7.85
N GLY A 368 6.67 -23.45 -7.65
CA GLY A 368 7.28 -22.90 -6.44
C GLY A 368 6.25 -22.31 -5.48
N GLN A 369 6.75 -21.63 -4.44
CA GLN A 369 5.91 -21.01 -3.41
C GLN A 369 6.37 -19.59 -3.09
N VAL A 370 5.43 -18.74 -2.66
CA VAL A 370 5.73 -17.41 -2.14
C VAL A 370 5.21 -17.31 -0.71
N GLN A 371 6.10 -17.09 0.25
CA GLN A 371 5.78 -17.10 1.67
C GLN A 371 6.20 -15.80 2.37
N ILE A 372 5.50 -15.47 3.45
CA ILE A 372 5.91 -14.43 4.40
C ILE A 372 6.40 -15.12 5.67
N ALA A 373 7.62 -14.79 6.13
CA ALA A 373 8.20 -15.30 7.37
C ALA A 373 7.96 -14.31 8.52
N PRO A 374 7.04 -14.57 9.48
CA PRO A 374 6.65 -13.60 10.51
C PRO A 374 7.74 -13.20 11.49
N CYS A 375 8.72 -14.09 11.70
CA CYS A 375 9.86 -13.84 12.57
C CYS A 375 10.94 -12.98 11.90
N SER A 376 10.92 -12.85 10.57
CA SER A 376 11.76 -11.91 9.85
C SER A 376 11.06 -10.56 9.72
N ARG A 377 11.69 -9.48 10.19
CA ARG A 377 11.14 -8.13 10.07
C ARG A 377 12.16 -7.14 9.53
N VAL A 378 11.75 -6.35 8.55
CA VAL A 378 12.56 -5.31 7.94
C VAL A 378 11.74 -4.05 7.82
N GLY A 379 12.25 -2.93 8.34
CA GLY A 379 11.63 -1.63 8.19
C GLY A 379 11.89 -1.07 6.79
N HIS A 380 10.90 -0.43 6.19
CA HIS A 380 10.98 0.20 4.86
C HIS A 380 10.40 1.61 4.90
N ILE A 381 11.04 2.56 4.22
CA ILE A 381 10.51 3.92 4.04
C ILE A 381 9.49 3.93 2.89
N PHE A 382 8.20 3.99 3.22
CA PHE A 382 7.13 4.11 2.24
C PHE A 382 6.99 5.56 1.75
N ARG A 383 7.44 5.82 0.52
CA ARG A 383 7.30 7.12 -0.14
C ARG A 383 5.90 7.29 -0.72
N LYS A 384 5.37 8.51 -0.69
CA LYS A 384 4.05 8.86 -1.30
C LYS A 384 4.12 9.06 -2.81
N SER A 385 5.30 9.38 -3.33
CA SER A 385 5.57 9.53 -4.76
C SER A 385 7.03 9.17 -5.06
N SER A 386 7.34 8.86 -6.32
CA SER A 386 8.72 8.60 -6.72
C SER A 386 9.54 9.89 -6.79
N PRO A 387 10.80 9.87 -6.33
CA PRO A 387 11.77 10.91 -6.66
C PRO A 387 12.44 10.70 -8.03
N TYR A 388 12.18 9.57 -8.72
CA TYR A 388 12.95 9.18 -9.90
C TYR A 388 12.26 9.55 -11.21
N SER A 389 13.08 9.84 -12.21
CA SER A 389 12.61 10.09 -13.58
C SER A 389 12.19 8.79 -14.27
N PHE A 390 11.22 8.89 -15.19
CA PHE A 390 10.78 7.78 -16.04
C PHE A 390 10.82 8.23 -17.49
N PRO A 391 11.84 7.83 -18.28
CA PRO A 391 11.88 8.07 -19.71
C PRO A 391 10.56 7.65 -20.39
N GLY A 392 9.83 8.62 -20.95
CA GLY A 392 8.54 8.39 -21.59
C GLY A 392 7.31 8.35 -20.65
N GLY A 393 7.50 8.66 -19.37
CA GLY A 393 6.43 8.73 -18.37
C GLY A 393 6.27 7.45 -17.54
N ILE A 394 5.78 7.62 -16.31
CA ILE A 394 5.46 6.54 -15.37
C ILE A 394 4.42 5.61 -15.99
N ASP A 395 3.33 6.18 -16.49
CA ASP A 395 2.17 5.42 -16.96
C ASP A 395 2.54 4.53 -18.14
N LYS A 396 3.23 5.07 -19.15
CA LYS A 396 3.70 4.28 -20.30
C LYS A 396 4.57 3.09 -19.86
N THR A 397 5.51 3.33 -18.94
CA THR A 397 6.41 2.29 -18.44
C THR A 397 5.66 1.22 -17.66
N LEU A 398 4.84 1.64 -16.69
CA LEU A 398 4.08 0.76 -15.81
C LEU A 398 3.07 -0.07 -16.62
N TYR A 399 2.26 0.55 -17.46
CA TYR A 399 1.25 -0.15 -18.25
C TYR A 399 1.86 -1.03 -19.35
N SER A 400 3.05 -0.70 -19.86
CA SER A 400 3.79 -1.64 -20.73
C SER A 400 4.14 -2.91 -19.96
N ASN A 401 4.73 -2.77 -18.77
CA ASN A 401 5.13 -3.92 -17.97
C ASN A 401 3.90 -4.74 -17.52
N LEU A 402 2.83 -4.10 -17.05
CA LEU A 402 1.60 -4.79 -16.66
C LEU A 402 0.90 -5.48 -17.84
N ALA A 403 0.94 -4.88 -19.04
CA ALA A 403 0.45 -5.56 -20.24
C ALA A 403 1.23 -6.85 -20.52
N ARG A 404 2.56 -6.86 -20.32
CA ARG A 404 3.37 -8.08 -20.42
C ARG A 404 2.95 -9.14 -19.38
N VAL A 405 2.69 -8.72 -18.13
CA VAL A 405 2.19 -9.63 -17.09
C VAL A 405 0.88 -10.28 -17.52
N ALA A 406 -0.10 -9.47 -17.94
CA ALA A 406 -1.41 -9.95 -18.34
C ALA A 406 -1.32 -10.92 -19.53
N LEU A 407 -0.58 -10.54 -20.58
CA LEU A 407 -0.43 -11.35 -21.79
C LEU A 407 0.19 -12.72 -21.56
N VAL A 408 1.11 -12.84 -20.59
CA VAL A 408 1.84 -14.09 -20.35
C VAL A 408 1.14 -14.96 -19.32
N TRP A 409 0.58 -14.36 -18.25
CA TRP A 409 0.27 -15.09 -17.02
C TRP A 409 -1.21 -15.08 -16.61
N MET A 410 -2.08 -14.34 -17.29
CA MET A 410 -3.49 -14.19 -16.89
C MET A 410 -4.51 -14.91 -17.77
N ASP A 411 -4.09 -15.56 -18.85
CA ASP A 411 -4.99 -16.31 -19.76
C ASP A 411 -6.20 -15.44 -20.17
N ASP A 412 -7.43 -15.95 -20.05
CA ASP A 412 -8.67 -15.23 -20.41
C ASP A 412 -8.88 -13.95 -19.59
N TRP A 413 -8.38 -13.89 -18.35
CA TRP A 413 -8.49 -12.70 -17.48
C TRP A 413 -7.65 -11.53 -17.98
N ALA A 414 -6.75 -11.75 -18.94
CA ALA A 414 -6.08 -10.66 -19.64
C ALA A 414 -7.10 -9.78 -20.39
N ASN A 415 -8.14 -10.37 -21.00
CA ASN A 415 -9.18 -9.60 -21.70
C ASN A 415 -9.96 -8.72 -20.73
N PHE A 416 -10.30 -9.26 -19.56
CA PHE A 416 -10.91 -8.50 -18.47
C PHE A 416 -10.04 -7.31 -18.04
N TYR A 417 -8.73 -7.53 -17.84
CA TYR A 417 -7.80 -6.46 -17.49
C TYR A 417 -7.76 -5.36 -18.57
N PHE A 418 -7.64 -5.73 -19.84
CA PHE A 418 -7.58 -4.76 -20.94
C PHE A 418 -8.91 -4.05 -21.21
N LYS A 419 -10.05 -4.66 -20.86
CA LYS A 419 -11.37 -4.01 -20.97
C LYS A 419 -11.47 -2.81 -20.03
N TYR A 420 -11.06 -2.98 -18.77
CA TYR A 420 -11.18 -1.94 -17.74
C TYR A 420 -9.95 -1.03 -17.62
N ASN A 421 -8.83 -1.38 -18.26
CA ASN A 421 -7.62 -0.57 -18.28
C ASN A 421 -7.24 -0.15 -19.70
N GLN A 422 -7.79 0.99 -20.14
CA GLN A 422 -7.58 1.50 -21.50
C GLN A 422 -6.10 1.82 -21.79
N GLU A 423 -5.34 2.31 -20.82
CA GLU A 423 -3.92 2.62 -21.00
C GLU A 423 -3.10 1.35 -21.25
N ALA A 424 -3.33 0.29 -20.47
CA ALA A 424 -2.71 -1.01 -20.71
C ALA A 424 -3.14 -1.64 -22.04
N SER A 425 -4.41 -1.48 -22.41
CA SER A 425 -4.96 -1.99 -23.68
C SER A 425 -4.25 -1.40 -24.89
N ARG A 426 -3.95 -0.10 -24.88
CA ARG A 426 -3.16 0.57 -25.93
C ARG A 426 -1.73 0.02 -26.06
N MET A 427 -1.18 -0.51 -24.97
CA MET A 427 0.18 -1.06 -24.96
C MET A 427 0.24 -2.53 -25.42
N LYS A 428 -0.89 -3.24 -25.42
CA LYS A 428 -1.01 -4.69 -25.67
C LYS A 428 -0.26 -5.13 -26.94
N ASN A 429 -0.57 -4.51 -28.08
CA ASN A 429 -0.02 -4.92 -29.38
C ASN A 429 1.46 -4.59 -29.56
N ASN A 430 2.04 -3.74 -28.70
CA ASN A 430 3.44 -3.33 -28.77
C ASN A 430 4.36 -4.22 -27.92
N GLN A 431 3.83 -5.21 -27.21
CA GLN A 431 4.62 -6.08 -26.33
C GLN A 431 5.00 -7.39 -27.01
N ASN A 432 6.30 -7.59 -27.28
CA ASN A 432 6.81 -8.91 -27.65
C ASN A 432 7.05 -9.75 -26.38
N VAL A 433 6.23 -10.78 -26.18
CA VAL A 433 6.28 -11.67 -25.01
C VAL A 433 6.62 -13.12 -25.35
N THR A 434 7.02 -13.40 -26.60
CA THR A 434 7.24 -14.77 -27.11
C THR A 434 8.18 -15.57 -26.21
N ALA A 435 9.34 -15.01 -25.84
CA ALA A 435 10.31 -15.70 -24.98
C ALA A 435 9.74 -16.09 -23.60
N ARG A 436 8.82 -15.29 -23.04
CA ARG A 436 8.17 -15.56 -21.75
C ARG A 436 7.08 -16.61 -21.88
N MET A 437 6.32 -16.58 -22.99
CA MET A 437 5.36 -17.64 -23.31
C MET A 437 6.06 -18.98 -23.54
N ASP A 438 7.19 -19.00 -24.23
CA ASP A 438 7.99 -20.22 -24.46
C ASP A 438 8.55 -20.77 -23.16
N LEU A 439 9.02 -19.91 -22.26
CA LEU A 439 9.41 -20.32 -20.91
C LEU A 439 8.24 -20.97 -20.16
N ARG A 440 7.05 -20.32 -20.14
CA ARG A 440 5.84 -20.85 -19.49
C ARG A 440 5.46 -22.22 -20.04
N LYS A 441 5.55 -22.42 -21.35
CA LYS A 441 5.29 -23.71 -22.03
C LYS A 441 6.33 -24.78 -21.65
N ARG A 442 7.63 -24.45 -21.73
CA ARG A 442 8.72 -25.38 -21.40
C ARG A 442 8.64 -25.88 -19.95
N MET A 443 8.26 -24.99 -19.04
CA MET A 443 8.10 -25.27 -17.61
C MET A 443 6.78 -25.96 -17.26
N GLN A 444 5.88 -26.15 -18.25
CA GLN A 444 4.55 -26.75 -18.06
C GLN A 444 3.75 -26.07 -16.92
N CYS A 445 3.83 -24.74 -16.86
CA CYS A 445 3.19 -23.99 -15.79
C CYS A 445 1.65 -24.11 -15.87
N LYS A 446 1.01 -24.04 -14.71
CA LYS A 446 -0.45 -24.08 -14.55
C LYS A 446 -1.12 -22.83 -15.12
N SER A 447 -2.42 -22.91 -15.33
CA SER A 447 -3.24 -21.77 -15.77
C SER A 447 -3.43 -20.73 -14.66
N PHE A 448 -3.85 -19.53 -15.05
CA PHE A 448 -4.26 -18.50 -14.12
C PHE A 448 -5.54 -18.90 -13.35
N GLU A 449 -6.44 -19.66 -13.98
CA GLU A 449 -7.59 -20.25 -13.30
C GLU A 449 -7.16 -21.15 -12.14
N TRP A 450 -6.19 -22.04 -12.39
CA TRP A 450 -5.62 -22.88 -11.34
C TRP A 450 -5.02 -22.04 -10.21
N TYR A 451 -4.32 -20.94 -10.54
CA TYR A 451 -3.76 -20.03 -9.56
C TYR A 451 -4.87 -19.42 -8.68
N LEU A 452 -5.94 -18.93 -9.29
CA LEU A 452 -7.08 -18.37 -8.57
C LEU A 452 -7.74 -19.42 -7.66
N ASP A 453 -7.93 -20.65 -8.14
CA ASP A 453 -8.62 -21.70 -7.37
C ASP A 453 -7.77 -22.31 -6.24
N ASN A 454 -6.45 -22.41 -6.43
CA ASN A 454 -5.58 -23.15 -5.50
C ASN A 454 -4.73 -22.24 -4.62
N ILE A 455 -4.33 -21.08 -5.12
CA ILE A 455 -3.42 -20.17 -4.41
C ILE A 455 -4.20 -19.03 -3.75
N TRP A 456 -5.21 -18.49 -4.42
CA TRP A 456 -5.98 -17.36 -3.89
C TRP A 456 -7.51 -17.51 -4.04
N PRO A 457 -8.13 -18.55 -3.47
CA PRO A 457 -9.56 -18.82 -3.66
C PRO A 457 -10.49 -17.75 -3.07
N GLN A 458 -9.97 -16.82 -2.25
CA GLN A 458 -10.71 -15.67 -1.72
C GLN A 458 -10.71 -14.46 -2.67
N HIS A 459 -10.28 -14.64 -3.92
CA HIS A 459 -10.25 -13.59 -4.92
C HIS A 459 -11.65 -13.08 -5.28
N PHE A 460 -11.67 -11.86 -5.81
CA PHE A 460 -12.87 -11.18 -6.34
C PHE A 460 -12.82 -11.07 -7.88
N PHE A 461 -11.97 -11.83 -8.56
CA PHE A 461 -12.01 -11.92 -10.02
C PHE A 461 -13.30 -12.60 -10.50
N PRO A 462 -13.87 -12.15 -11.64
CA PRO A 462 -15.02 -12.79 -12.24
C PRO A 462 -14.67 -14.21 -12.71
N LYS A 463 -15.65 -15.11 -12.63
CA LYS A 463 -15.60 -16.50 -13.09
C LYS A 463 -16.97 -16.89 -13.65
N ASP A 464 -17.06 -18.00 -14.35
CA ASP A 464 -18.31 -18.50 -14.92
C ASP A 464 -19.28 -19.04 -13.84
N ASP A 465 -18.75 -19.35 -12.64
CA ASP A 465 -19.50 -19.91 -11.52
C ASP A 465 -20.13 -18.86 -10.58
N ARG A 466 -20.00 -17.57 -10.89
CA ARG A 466 -20.41 -16.48 -10.00
C ARG A 466 -20.88 -15.26 -10.76
N PHE A 467 -21.74 -14.47 -10.12
CA PHE A 467 -22.19 -13.21 -10.68
C PHE A 467 -21.05 -12.20 -10.76
N PHE A 468 -20.97 -11.48 -11.87
CA PHE A 468 -20.18 -10.27 -12.04
C PHE A 468 -21.00 -9.22 -12.77
N GLY A 469 -21.15 -8.04 -12.17
CA GLY A 469 -21.91 -6.96 -12.79
C GLY A 469 -22.42 -5.94 -11.79
N ARG A 470 -23.50 -5.25 -12.15
CA ARG A 470 -24.09 -4.16 -11.36
C ARG A 470 -25.27 -4.64 -10.55
N ILE A 471 -25.46 -4.04 -9.38
CA ILE A 471 -26.61 -4.30 -8.50
C ILE A 471 -27.49 -3.06 -8.49
N ARG A 472 -28.62 -3.09 -9.20
CA ARG A 472 -29.52 -1.95 -9.41
C ARG A 472 -30.78 -2.06 -8.57
N ASN A 473 -31.16 -1.00 -7.89
CA ASN A 473 -32.43 -0.93 -7.18
C ASN A 473 -33.59 -0.51 -8.11
N LEU A 474 -34.73 -1.20 -8.03
CA LEU A 474 -35.88 -0.93 -8.89
C LEU A 474 -36.75 0.27 -8.46
N ALA A 475 -36.69 0.71 -7.20
CA ALA A 475 -37.47 1.87 -6.75
C ALA A 475 -36.85 3.20 -7.18
N GLU A 476 -35.54 3.34 -6.97
CA GLU A 476 -34.80 4.59 -7.22
C GLU A 476 -34.07 4.64 -8.56
N ASP A 477 -33.99 3.51 -9.26
CA ASP A 477 -33.25 3.37 -10.52
C ASP A 477 -31.75 3.72 -10.39
N LYS A 478 -31.15 3.29 -9.28
CA LYS A 478 -29.77 3.59 -8.88
C LYS A 478 -29.00 2.31 -8.59
N CYS A 479 -27.69 2.36 -8.82
CA CYS A 479 -26.78 1.23 -8.68
C CYS A 479 -26.02 1.32 -7.37
N LEU A 480 -25.80 0.16 -6.73
CA LEU A 480 -24.86 0.04 -5.61
C LEU A 480 -23.48 0.48 -6.08
N ILE A 481 -22.83 1.35 -5.31
CA ILE A 481 -21.50 1.84 -5.61
C ILE A 481 -20.50 1.43 -4.54
N LYS A 482 -19.26 1.21 -4.98
CA LYS A 482 -18.13 1.04 -4.09
C LYS A 482 -17.89 2.32 -3.26
N PRO A 483 -17.48 2.23 -1.98
CA PRO A 483 -17.20 3.43 -1.18
C PRO A 483 -15.94 4.18 -1.65
N ASP A 484 -16.02 5.51 -1.73
CA ASP A 484 -14.85 6.35 -2.04
C ASP A 484 -13.94 6.62 -0.84
N LYS A 485 -14.46 6.49 0.39
CA LYS A 485 -13.71 6.83 1.61
C LYS A 485 -12.73 5.72 1.97
N LYS A 486 -11.43 6.01 1.87
CA LYS A 486 -10.37 5.19 2.45
C LYS A 486 -10.54 5.08 3.97
N GLY A 487 -10.76 3.87 4.48
CA GLY A 487 -10.76 3.58 5.90
C GLY A 487 -9.35 3.64 6.53
N LEU A 488 -9.24 3.28 7.81
CA LEU A 488 -7.97 3.25 8.54
C LEU A 488 -6.93 2.28 7.93
N SER A 489 -7.39 1.28 7.17
CA SER A 489 -6.57 0.24 6.52
C SER A 489 -6.29 0.52 5.03
N ASN A 490 -6.52 1.73 4.51
CA ASN A 490 -6.49 2.07 3.06
C ASN A 490 -7.50 1.31 2.18
N GLN A 491 -8.18 0.29 2.70
CA GLN A 491 -9.35 -0.29 2.06
C GLN A 491 -10.54 0.68 2.17
N PRO A 492 -11.35 0.82 1.11
CA PRO A 492 -12.55 1.63 1.14
C PRO A 492 -13.54 1.04 2.14
N MET A 493 -14.02 1.86 3.07
CA MET A 493 -15.03 1.43 4.03
C MET A 493 -16.06 2.53 4.22
N GLY A 494 -17.32 2.14 4.29
CA GLY A 494 -18.39 3.10 4.48
C GLY A 494 -19.75 2.46 4.63
N ILE A 495 -20.75 3.31 4.80
CA ILE A 495 -22.15 2.93 4.67
C ILE A 495 -22.38 2.56 3.19
N ALA A 496 -23.11 1.48 2.93
CA ALA A 496 -23.47 1.08 1.57
C ALA A 496 -24.44 2.11 0.98
N LYS A 497 -24.16 2.55 -0.25
CA LYS A 497 -24.89 3.63 -0.93
C LYS A 497 -25.20 3.24 -2.38
N ILE A 498 -26.22 3.89 -2.92
CA ILE A 498 -26.58 3.81 -4.32
C ILE A 498 -26.44 5.18 -4.98
N GLU A 499 -25.98 5.20 -6.22
CA GLU A 499 -25.87 6.41 -7.05
C GLU A 499 -26.44 6.16 -8.45
N LYS A 500 -26.49 7.20 -9.28
CA LYS A 500 -26.93 7.06 -10.67
C LYS A 500 -26.00 6.08 -11.38
N CYS A 501 -26.57 5.08 -12.04
CA CYS A 501 -25.80 4.10 -12.79
C CYS A 501 -24.96 4.78 -13.89
N PHE A 502 -23.64 4.55 -13.90
CA PHE A 502 -22.67 5.22 -14.78
C PHE A 502 -22.46 4.47 -16.11
N GLY A 503 -22.57 3.13 -16.14
CA GLY A 503 -22.43 2.33 -17.36
C GLY A 503 -21.42 1.17 -17.24
N ASP A 504 -21.29 0.36 -18.30
CA ASP A 504 -20.52 -0.91 -18.29
C ASP A 504 -19.00 -0.71 -18.18
N ASP A 505 -18.52 0.47 -18.52
CA ASP A 505 -17.10 0.84 -18.51
C ASP A 505 -16.58 1.24 -17.11
N PHE A 506 -17.50 1.46 -16.16
CA PHE A 506 -17.16 1.98 -14.84
C PHE A 506 -17.03 0.87 -13.80
N ILE A 507 -15.79 0.58 -13.43
CA ILE A 507 -15.45 -0.47 -12.46
C ILE A 507 -16.00 -0.21 -11.04
N VAL A 508 -16.38 1.03 -10.73
CA VAL A 508 -16.87 1.45 -9.40
C VAL A 508 -18.25 0.87 -9.05
N GLU A 509 -19.00 0.40 -10.06
CA GLU A 509 -20.32 -0.23 -9.90
C GLU A 509 -20.26 -1.75 -10.04
N MET A 510 -19.07 -2.32 -10.25
CA MET A 510 -18.91 -3.74 -10.49
C MET A 510 -18.72 -4.48 -9.18
N PHE A 511 -19.58 -5.47 -8.95
CA PHE A 511 -19.54 -6.37 -7.81
C PHE A 511 -19.44 -7.81 -8.29
N VAL A 512 -18.81 -8.64 -7.46
CA VAL A 512 -18.86 -10.10 -7.59
C VAL A 512 -19.70 -10.66 -6.47
N MET A 513 -20.66 -11.53 -6.78
CA MET A 513 -21.37 -12.31 -5.77
C MET A 513 -20.94 -13.77 -5.88
N THR A 514 -20.19 -14.26 -4.89
CA THR A 514 -19.69 -15.64 -4.87
C THR A 514 -20.80 -16.65 -4.56
N LEU A 515 -20.56 -17.93 -4.85
CA LEU A 515 -21.48 -19.03 -4.51
C LEU A 515 -21.75 -19.14 -3.00
N GLU A 516 -20.79 -18.73 -2.16
CA GLU A 516 -20.96 -18.69 -0.71
C GLU A 516 -21.75 -17.47 -0.20
N GLY A 517 -22.19 -16.60 -1.11
CA GLY A 517 -23.03 -15.44 -0.82
C GLY A 517 -22.26 -14.15 -0.49
N PHE A 518 -20.95 -14.07 -0.76
CA PHE A 518 -20.21 -12.83 -0.51
C PHE A 518 -20.35 -11.87 -1.68
N ILE A 519 -20.87 -10.66 -1.42
CA ILE A 519 -20.93 -9.56 -2.41
C ILE A 519 -19.69 -8.67 -2.21
N MET A 520 -18.77 -8.69 -3.18
CA MET A 520 -17.39 -8.22 -3.06
C MET A 520 -17.01 -7.21 -4.16
N THR A 521 -15.98 -6.40 -3.89
CA THR A 521 -15.29 -5.58 -4.91
C THR A 521 -13.78 -5.85 -4.93
N ASP A 522 -13.05 -5.21 -5.85
CA ASP A 522 -11.61 -5.41 -6.06
C ASP A 522 -10.67 -4.95 -4.95
N ASP A 523 -11.21 -4.34 -3.89
CA ASP A 523 -10.45 -4.01 -2.69
C ASP A 523 -10.64 -5.02 -1.56
N SER A 524 -11.18 -6.22 -1.87
CA SER A 524 -11.50 -7.25 -0.88
C SER A 524 -12.40 -6.72 0.24
N VAL A 525 -13.40 -5.94 -0.15
CA VAL A 525 -14.44 -5.43 0.74
C VAL A 525 -15.79 -6.03 0.39
N CYS A 526 -16.53 -6.40 1.42
CA CYS A 526 -17.76 -7.16 1.36
C CYS A 526 -18.93 -6.32 1.87
N LEU A 527 -20.12 -6.54 1.31
CA LEU A 527 -21.37 -6.04 1.86
C LEU A 527 -21.64 -6.74 3.21
N ASP A 528 -21.87 -5.94 4.25
CA ASP A 528 -21.89 -6.38 5.65
C ASP A 528 -23.10 -5.79 6.37
N ALA A 529 -23.85 -6.65 7.05
CA ALA A 529 -24.97 -6.26 7.89
C ALA A 529 -24.78 -6.72 9.34
N PRO A 530 -25.38 -6.04 10.34
CA PRO A 530 -25.39 -6.54 11.71
C PRO A 530 -26.19 -7.85 11.85
N GLU A 531 -25.67 -8.82 12.61
CA GLU A 531 -26.38 -10.08 12.89
C GLU A 531 -27.45 -9.92 13.97
N LYS A 532 -27.18 -9.11 14.99
CA LYS A 532 -28.11 -8.92 16.11
C LYS A 532 -29.43 -8.36 15.59
N ILE A 533 -30.51 -9.08 15.89
CA ILE A 533 -31.89 -8.66 15.61
C ILE A 533 -32.17 -7.41 16.43
N GLY A 534 -32.01 -6.24 15.81
CA GLY A 534 -32.50 -4.97 16.35
C GLY A 534 -33.96 -4.79 15.97
N THR A 535 -34.72 -4.12 16.84
CA THR A 535 -36.03 -3.59 16.47
C THR A 535 -35.81 -2.37 15.56
N GLY A 536 -36.10 -2.52 14.27
CA GLY A 536 -36.04 -1.44 13.28
C GLY A 536 -34.89 -1.54 12.26
N PRO A 537 -34.76 -0.54 11.36
CA PRO A 537 -33.76 -0.53 10.29
C PRO A 537 -32.33 -0.49 10.82
N GLN A 538 -31.47 -1.35 10.29
CA GLN A 538 -30.04 -1.37 10.64
C GLN A 538 -29.17 -1.07 9.42
N LYS A 539 -28.21 -0.16 9.57
CA LYS A 539 -27.34 0.29 8.48
C LYS A 539 -26.46 -0.85 7.95
N VAL A 540 -26.47 -1.01 6.63
CA VAL A 540 -25.57 -1.89 5.89
C VAL A 540 -24.29 -1.13 5.54
N ARG A 541 -23.16 -1.82 5.59
CA ARG A 541 -21.85 -1.25 5.34
C ARG A 541 -21.11 -2.07 4.29
N ILE A 542 -20.12 -1.45 3.66
CA ILE A 542 -19.10 -2.14 2.90
C ILE A 542 -17.81 -2.02 3.71
N THR A 543 -17.21 -3.15 4.08
CA THR A 543 -16.02 -3.23 4.94
C THR A 543 -15.13 -4.40 4.52
N ALA A 544 -13.94 -4.54 5.10
CA ALA A 544 -13.02 -5.63 4.79
C ALA A 544 -13.71 -7.01 4.88
N CYS A 545 -13.50 -7.85 3.86
CA CYS A 545 -14.00 -9.21 3.86
C CYS A 545 -13.34 -10.02 4.98
N SER A 546 -14.16 -10.56 5.86
CA SER A 546 -13.77 -11.31 7.06
C SER A 546 -14.10 -12.80 6.96
N GLY A 547 -14.99 -13.17 6.03
CA GLY A 547 -15.52 -14.52 5.89
C GLY A 547 -16.56 -14.89 6.94
N PHE A 548 -17.03 -13.94 7.75
CA PHE A 548 -18.08 -14.16 8.73
C PHE A 548 -19.47 -14.24 8.09
N SER A 549 -20.40 -14.91 8.76
CA SER A 549 -21.80 -15.10 8.35
C SER A 549 -22.53 -13.78 8.08
N ARG A 550 -22.20 -12.73 8.84
CA ARG A 550 -22.71 -11.36 8.67
C ARG A 550 -22.44 -10.68 7.32
N GLN A 551 -21.62 -11.28 6.47
CA GLN A 551 -21.27 -10.79 5.14
C GLN A 551 -21.86 -11.67 4.02
N LYS A 552 -22.70 -12.65 4.38
CA LYS A 552 -23.32 -13.56 3.44
C LYS A 552 -24.73 -13.14 3.08
N TRP A 553 -25.01 -13.16 1.79
CA TRP A 553 -26.25 -12.75 1.18
C TRP A 553 -26.73 -13.84 0.23
N GLU A 554 -28.04 -13.99 0.14
CA GLU A 554 -28.73 -14.86 -0.81
C GLU A 554 -29.54 -13.97 -1.74
N TYR A 555 -29.54 -14.27 -3.04
CA TYR A 555 -30.36 -13.57 -4.00
C TYR A 555 -31.57 -14.44 -4.39
N ASP A 556 -32.75 -13.96 -4.04
CA ASP A 556 -34.02 -14.57 -4.46
C ASP A 556 -34.35 -14.07 -5.87
N HIS A 557 -34.17 -14.93 -6.87
CA HIS A 557 -34.41 -14.60 -8.28
C HIS A 557 -35.89 -14.34 -8.60
N GLU A 558 -36.83 -14.95 -7.87
CA GLU A 558 -38.27 -14.80 -8.12
C GLU A 558 -38.76 -13.45 -7.61
N ASN A 559 -38.41 -13.13 -6.36
CA ASN A 559 -38.84 -11.89 -5.71
C ASN A 559 -37.92 -10.70 -6.01
N LYS A 560 -36.73 -10.98 -6.57
CA LYS A 560 -35.65 -10.02 -6.82
C LYS A 560 -35.15 -9.38 -5.52
N GLU A 561 -34.99 -10.16 -4.46
CA GLU A 561 -34.60 -9.67 -3.14
C GLU A 561 -33.20 -10.13 -2.75
N LEU A 562 -32.42 -9.25 -2.13
CA LEU A 562 -31.15 -9.61 -1.49
C LEU A 562 -31.39 -9.83 -0.01
N ARG A 563 -31.31 -11.10 0.42
CA ARG A 563 -31.58 -11.54 1.79
C ARG A 563 -30.29 -11.78 2.55
N HIS A 564 -30.18 -11.20 3.73
CA HIS A 564 -29.03 -11.44 4.61
C HIS A 564 -29.17 -12.81 5.26
N MET A 565 -28.21 -13.71 5.01
CA MET A 565 -28.36 -15.13 5.38
C MET A 565 -28.45 -15.37 6.90
N SER A 566 -27.89 -14.48 7.73
CA SER A 566 -27.83 -14.71 9.18
C SER A 566 -29.12 -14.36 9.92
N ASN A 567 -29.90 -13.40 9.42
CA ASN A 567 -31.14 -12.94 10.09
C ASN A 567 -32.35 -12.86 9.16
N HIS A 568 -32.22 -13.32 7.91
CA HIS A 568 -33.27 -13.40 6.89
C HIS A 568 -33.97 -12.07 6.57
N LYS A 569 -33.34 -10.94 6.89
CA LYS A 569 -33.84 -9.61 6.53
C LYS A 569 -33.42 -9.23 5.11
N CYS A 570 -34.22 -8.39 4.46
CA CYS A 570 -33.99 -7.93 3.10
C CYS A 570 -33.22 -6.61 3.08
N LEU A 571 -32.31 -6.46 2.11
CA LEU A 571 -31.66 -5.20 1.79
C LEU A 571 -32.69 -4.19 1.27
N ASP A 572 -32.72 -3.01 1.86
CA ASP A 572 -33.76 -2.01 1.63
C ASP A 572 -33.21 -0.58 1.58
N ILE A 573 -33.98 0.31 0.96
CA ILE A 573 -33.77 1.76 0.98
C ILE A 573 -34.72 2.34 2.02
N SER A 574 -34.15 2.85 3.12
CA SER A 574 -34.95 3.45 4.18
C SER A 574 -35.56 4.79 3.74
N LYS A 575 -36.86 4.96 3.98
CA LYS A 575 -37.55 6.26 3.83
C LYS A 575 -37.34 7.20 5.03
N SER A 576 -36.71 6.73 6.12
CA SER A 576 -36.47 7.54 7.32
C SER A 576 -35.35 8.56 7.09
N LYS A 577 -35.57 9.82 7.49
CA LYS A 577 -34.56 10.88 7.44
C LYS A 577 -33.27 10.56 8.23
N GLU A 578 -33.33 9.66 9.21
CA GLU A 578 -32.16 9.21 9.99
C GLU A 578 -31.26 8.23 9.21
N PHE A 579 -31.82 7.56 8.21
CA PHE A 579 -31.19 6.53 7.40
C PHE A 579 -31.13 6.90 5.91
N SER A 580 -31.53 8.12 5.54
CA SER A 580 -31.66 8.57 4.14
C SER A 580 -30.36 8.55 3.35
N GLU A 581 -29.21 8.49 4.02
CA GLU A 581 -27.89 8.47 3.38
C GLU A 581 -27.33 7.06 3.12
N GLY A 582 -28.08 5.97 3.34
CA GLY A 582 -27.55 4.63 3.11
C GLY A 582 -28.54 3.47 3.16
N LEU A 583 -28.07 2.32 2.73
CA LEU A 583 -28.86 1.09 2.71
C LEU A 583 -29.02 0.51 4.12
N VAL A 584 -30.13 -0.18 4.32
CA VAL A 584 -30.48 -0.83 5.59
C VAL A 584 -30.92 -2.26 5.36
N ILE A 585 -30.98 -3.06 6.42
CA ILE A 585 -31.76 -4.30 6.44
C ILE A 585 -33.06 -4.08 7.22
N THR A 586 -34.16 -4.57 6.65
CA THR A 586 -35.52 -4.54 7.22
C THR A 586 -36.23 -5.86 6.97
N ASP A 587 -37.37 -6.10 7.63
CA ASP A 587 -38.15 -7.31 7.38
C ASP A 587 -38.64 -7.32 5.92
N CYS A 588 -38.52 -8.48 5.27
CA CYS A 588 -38.91 -8.64 3.88
C CYS A 588 -40.42 -8.40 3.73
N ASN A 589 -40.79 -7.45 2.87
CA ASN A 589 -42.17 -6.98 2.71
C ASN A 589 -42.59 -6.84 1.23
N GLY A 590 -41.74 -7.28 0.28
CA GLY A 590 -42.02 -7.23 -1.16
C GLY A 590 -42.11 -5.82 -1.76
N SER A 591 -41.77 -4.78 -0.99
CA SER A 591 -41.80 -3.40 -1.47
C SER A 591 -40.79 -3.18 -2.59
N LYS A 592 -41.08 -2.22 -3.48
CA LYS A 592 -40.20 -1.90 -4.60
C LYS A 592 -38.80 -1.48 -4.15
N SER A 593 -38.64 -0.91 -2.95
CA SER A 593 -37.35 -0.50 -2.39
C SER A 593 -36.46 -1.68 -1.97
N GLN A 594 -37.04 -2.86 -1.75
CA GLN A 594 -36.33 -4.12 -1.49
C GLN A 594 -36.03 -4.94 -2.76
N LYS A 595 -36.45 -4.46 -3.94
CA LYS A 595 -36.22 -5.17 -5.20
C LYS A 595 -34.94 -4.71 -5.90
N TRP A 596 -34.05 -5.66 -6.14
CA TRP A 596 -32.72 -5.50 -6.71
C TRP A 596 -32.55 -6.37 -7.95
N THR A 597 -32.05 -5.79 -9.04
CA THR A 597 -31.66 -6.52 -10.25
C THR A 597 -30.14 -6.70 -10.25
N LEU A 598 -29.70 -7.94 -10.41
CA LEU A 598 -28.31 -8.27 -10.72
C LEU A 598 -28.13 -8.21 -12.24
N GLU A 599 -27.57 -7.12 -12.74
CA GLU A 599 -27.31 -6.89 -14.16
C GLU A 599 -25.92 -7.44 -14.50
N GLU A 600 -25.88 -8.65 -15.08
CA GLU A 600 -24.63 -9.29 -15.49
C GLU A 600 -23.89 -8.52 -16.57
N VAL A 601 -22.58 -8.41 -16.41
CA VAL A 601 -21.69 -7.79 -17.39
C VAL A 601 -20.73 -8.86 -17.89
N LYS A 602 -20.67 -9.05 -19.21
CA LYS A 602 -19.71 -10.01 -19.79
C LYS A 602 -18.28 -9.56 -19.51
N TRP A 603 -17.50 -10.47 -18.94
CA TRP A 603 -16.10 -10.25 -18.58
C TRP A 603 -15.11 -10.99 -19.48
N LYS A 604 -15.56 -12.06 -20.17
CA LYS A 604 -14.83 -12.76 -21.24
C LYS A 604 -15.15 -12.18 -22.61
#